data_AF-G5R4K7-F1
#
_entry.id   AF-G5R4K7-F1
#
_cell.length_a   1.000
_cell.length_b   1.000
_cell.length_c   1.000
_cell.angle_alpha   90.00
_cell.angle_beta   90.00
_cell.angle_gamma   90.00
#
_symmetry.space_group_name_H-M   'P 1'
#
loop_
_entity.id
_entity.type
_entity.pdbx_description
1 polymer ?
#
loop_
_entity_poly.entity_id
_entity_poly.type
_entity_poly.pdbx_seq_one_letter_code
_entity_poly.pdbx_strand_id
1 'polypeptide(L)'
;MVSAEVEDVIRKGIRQTSGSTFLSLDPEASANLMDLITLKLDDLLIAHKDLVLLTSVDVRRFIKKMIEGRFPDLEVLSFGEIADSKSVNVIKTI
;
A
#
# COMPACT_ATOMS: atom_id res chain seq x y z
N MET A 1 3.93 -0.31 -7.61
CA MET A 1 4.74 0.27 -6.52
C MET A 1 4.03 1.51 -6.02
N VAL A 2 4.03 1.75 -4.72
CA VAL A 2 3.45 2.95 -4.13
C VAL A 2 4.44 4.11 -4.28
N SER A 3 3.99 5.26 -4.77
CA SER A 3 4.79 6.47 -4.89
C SER A 3 5.14 7.05 -3.51
N ALA A 4 6.26 7.78 -3.45
CA ALA A 4 6.69 8.44 -2.21
C ALA A 4 5.63 9.42 -1.67
N GLU A 5 4.89 10.08 -2.56
CA GLU A 5 3.80 11.02 -2.23
C GLU A 5 2.66 10.29 -1.50
N VAL A 6 2.20 9.16 -2.04
CA VAL A 6 1.16 8.34 -1.40
C VAL A 6 1.67 7.79 -0.06
N GLU A 7 2.91 7.30 -0.01
CA GLU A 7 3.49 6.83 1.24
C GLU A 7 3.58 7.92 2.30
N ASP A 8 3.89 9.16 1.92
CA ASP A 8 3.97 10.29 2.84
C ASP A 8 2.60 10.65 3.43
N VAL A 9 1.52 10.57 2.63
CA VAL A 9 0.15 10.72 3.15
C VAL A 9 -0.15 9.66 4.21
N ILE A 10 0.15 8.38 3.92
CA ILE A 10 -0.04 7.29 4.89
C ILE A 10 0.80 7.54 6.14
N ARG A 11 2.08 7.89 5.98
CA ARG A 11 3.04 8.12 7.06
C ARG A 11 2.59 9.25 7.99
N LYS A 12 2.08 10.35 7.43
CA LYS A 12 1.50 11.47 8.19
C LYS A 12 0.21 11.08 8.93
N GLY A 13 -0.49 10.04 8.49
CA GLY A 13 -1.65 9.48 9.18
C GLY A 13 -1.30 8.52 10.33
N ILE A 14 -0.06 8.06 10.45
CA ILE A 14 0.33 7.12 11.51
C ILE A 14 0.30 7.84 12.86
N ARG A 15 -0.39 7.22 13.83
CA ARG A 15 -0.47 7.69 15.22
C ARG A 15 0.11 6.63 16.15
N GLN A 16 0.96 7.09 17.07
CA GLN A 16 1.56 6.27 18.11
C GLN A 16 0.94 6.64 19.45
N THR A 17 0.52 5.63 20.20
CA THR A 17 0.07 5.73 21.58
C THR A 17 0.92 4.79 22.43
N SER A 18 0.82 4.89 23.76
CA SER A 18 1.65 4.12 24.71
C SER A 18 1.59 2.60 24.55
N GLY A 19 0.62 2.05 23.81
CA GLY A 19 0.50 0.61 23.58
C GLY A 19 0.17 0.19 22.15
N SER A 20 -0.05 1.12 21.22
CA SER A 20 -0.39 0.75 19.84
C SER A 20 0.01 1.82 18.82
N THR A 21 0.25 1.36 17.60
CA THR A 21 0.41 2.24 16.43
C THR A 21 -0.68 1.92 15.43
N PHE A 22 -1.40 2.93 14.98
CA PHE A 22 -2.51 2.77 14.04
C PHE A 22 -2.51 3.88 12.97
N LEU A 23 -3.22 3.63 11.88
CA LEU A 23 -3.44 4.63 10.83
C LEU A 23 -4.70 5.43 11.15
N SER A 24 -4.58 6.75 11.15
CA SER A 24 -5.66 7.71 11.37
C SER A 24 -5.57 8.78 10.29
N LEU A 25 -6.40 8.64 9.26
CA LEU A 25 -6.55 9.61 8.18
C LEU A 25 -7.92 10.27 8.28
N ASP A 26 -8.02 11.50 7.79
CA ASP A 26 -9.32 12.12 7.56
C ASP A 26 -10.11 11.30 6.53
N PRO A 27 -11.45 11.19 6.67
CA PRO A 27 -12.27 10.35 5.80
C PRO A 27 -12.07 10.62 4.31
N GLU A 28 -11.94 11.89 3.93
CA GLU A 28 -11.69 12.33 2.55
C GLU A 28 -10.34 11.81 2.02
N ALA A 29 -9.27 11.93 2.81
CA ALA A 29 -7.96 11.42 2.42
C ALA A 29 -7.96 9.89 2.28
N SER A 30 -8.63 9.18 3.18
CA SER A 30 -8.77 7.73 3.11
C SER A 30 -9.56 7.29 1.87
N ALA A 31 -10.65 7.99 1.53
CA ALA A 31 -11.45 7.71 0.34
C ALA A 31 -10.66 7.97 -0.94
N ASN A 32 -10.03 9.14 -1.06
CA ASN A 32 -9.22 9.51 -2.22
C ASN A 32 -8.08 8.52 -2.48
N LEU A 33 -7.42 8.04 -1.42
CA LEU A 33 -6.38 7.01 -1.52
C LEU A 33 -6.94 5.68 -2.01
N MET A 34 -8.09 5.24 -1.49
CA MET A 34 -8.73 4.01 -1.92
C MET A 34 -9.16 4.07 -3.39
N ASP A 35 -9.71 5.20 -3.81
CA ASP A 35 -10.13 5.44 -5.20
C ASP A 35 -8.93 5.45 -6.14
N LEU A 36 -7.84 6.13 -5.76
CA LEU A 36 -6.59 6.13 -6.53
C LEU A 36 -6.02 4.71 -6.69
N ILE A 37 -5.94 3.95 -5.60
CA ILE A 37 -5.45 2.56 -5.62
C ILE A 37 -6.34 1.70 -6.51
N THR A 38 -7.67 1.81 -6.35
CA THR A 38 -8.65 1.05 -7.12
C THR A 38 -8.53 1.33 -8.61
N LEU A 39 -8.52 2.61 -9.00
CA LEU A 39 -8.38 3.02 -10.39
C LEU A 39 -7.09 2.49 -11.02
N LYS A 40 -5.97 2.54 -10.29
CA LYS A 40 -4.68 2.08 -10.82
C LYS A 40 -4.58 0.56 -10.91
N LEU A 41 -5.19 -0.17 -9.98
CA LEU A 41 -5.20 -1.63 -10.00
C LEU A 41 -6.17 -2.18 -11.06
N ASP A 42 -7.39 -1.63 -11.17
CA ASP A 42 -8.39 -2.11 -12.13
C ASP A 42 -7.98 -1.83 -13.60
N ASP A 43 -7.14 -0.82 -13.83
CA ASP A 43 -6.52 -0.55 -15.14
C ASP A 43 -5.41 -1.58 -15.49
N LEU A 44 -5.04 -2.47 -14.56
CA LEU A 44 -4.23 -3.65 -14.87
C LEU A 44 -5.17 -4.80 -15.24
N LEU A 45 -5.01 -5.35 -16.46
CA LEU A 45 -5.72 -6.56 -16.89
C LEU A 45 -5.11 -7.83 -16.28
N ILE A 46 -4.73 -7.78 -14.99
CA ILE A 46 -4.08 -8.85 -14.23
C ILE A 46 -4.88 -9.06 -12.96
N ALA A 47 -5.16 -10.32 -12.60
CA ALA A 47 -5.90 -10.62 -11.38
C ALA A 47 -5.12 -10.16 -10.14
N HIS A 48 -5.82 -9.60 -9.14
CA HIS A 48 -5.19 -9.06 -7.93
C HIS A 48 -4.31 -10.05 -7.17
N LYS A 49 -4.70 -11.34 -7.15
CA LYS A 49 -3.91 -12.43 -6.55
C LYS A 49 -2.55 -12.67 -7.20
N ASP A 50 -2.41 -12.26 -8.45
CA ASP A 50 -1.20 -12.40 -9.26
C ASP A 50 -0.39 -11.07 -9.26
N LEU A 51 -0.85 -10.07 -8.51
CA LEU A 51 -0.19 -8.78 -8.31
C LEU A 51 0.41 -8.68 -6.91
N VAL A 52 1.44 -7.86 -6.79
CA VAL A 52 2.04 -7.47 -5.52
C VAL A 52 2.17 -5.96 -5.46
N LEU A 53 1.66 -5.36 -4.39
CA LEU A 53 1.84 -3.94 -4.10
C LEU A 53 3.11 -3.73 -3.27
N LEU A 54 4.13 -3.14 -3.89
CA LEU A 54 5.42 -2.87 -3.26
C LEU A 54 5.48 -1.47 -2.63
N THR A 55 6.01 -1.37 -1.41
CA THR A 55 6.08 -0.13 -0.61
C THR A 55 7.27 -0.10 0.36
N SER A 56 7.46 0.98 1.14
CA SER A 56 8.43 1.09 2.21
C SER A 56 8.05 0.28 3.46
N VAL A 57 9.07 -0.15 4.21
CA VAL A 57 8.94 -1.04 5.38
C VAL A 57 8.02 -0.45 6.46
N ASP A 58 8.11 0.85 6.71
CA ASP A 58 7.42 1.55 7.78
C ASP A 58 5.91 1.72 7.55
N VAL A 59 5.48 1.79 6.28
CA VAL A 59 4.07 2.00 5.90
C VAL A 59 3.35 0.70 5.51
N ARG A 60 4.09 -0.37 5.18
CA ARG A 60 3.56 -1.63 4.62
C ARG A 60 2.33 -2.19 5.33
N ARG A 61 2.39 -2.37 6.65
CA ARG A 61 1.26 -2.94 7.42
C ARG A 61 0.01 -2.05 7.40
N PHE A 62 0.20 -0.73 7.32
CA PHE A 62 -0.90 0.22 7.31
C PHE A 62 -1.60 0.23 5.95
N ILE A 63 -0.82 0.13 4.87
CA ILE A 63 -1.36 -0.02 3.52
C ILE A 63 -2.12 -1.34 3.40
N LYS A 64 -1.55 -2.49 3.81
CA LYS A 64 -2.27 -3.78 3.78
C LYS A 64 -3.60 -3.70 4.52
N LYS A 65 -3.60 -3.18 5.75
CA LYS A 65 -4.82 -3.03 6.56
C LYS A 65 -5.85 -2.10 5.94
N MET A 66 -5.41 -1.04 5.27
CA MET A 66 -6.32 -0.12 4.57
C MET A 66 -7.03 -0.82 3.40
N ILE A 67 -6.30 -1.63 2.62
CA ILE A 67 -6.80 -2.19 1.35
C ILE A 67 -7.43 -3.58 1.46
N GLU A 68 -7.17 -4.34 2.54
CA GLU A 68 -7.56 -5.75 2.67
C GLU A 68 -9.07 -6.00 2.56
N GLY A 69 -9.91 -5.03 2.97
CA GLY A 69 -11.36 -5.15 2.83
C GLY A 69 -11.85 -5.11 1.38
N ARG A 70 -11.14 -4.40 0.50
CA ARG A 70 -11.47 -4.25 -0.93
C ARG A 70 -10.71 -5.23 -1.82
N PHE A 71 -9.46 -5.52 -1.46
CA PHE A 71 -8.53 -6.37 -2.21
C PHE A 71 -7.96 -7.47 -1.29
N PRO A 72 -8.78 -8.44 -0.87
CA PRO A 72 -8.36 -9.46 0.10
C PRO A 72 -7.18 -10.31 -0.37
N ASP A 73 -7.15 -10.63 -1.67
CA ASP A 73 -6.12 -11.47 -2.28
C ASP A 73 -4.87 -10.69 -2.75
N LEU A 74 -4.86 -9.35 -2.63
CA LEU A 74 -3.70 -8.55 -3.04
C LEU A 74 -2.65 -8.55 -1.96
N GLU A 75 -1.47 -9.06 -2.28
CA GLU A 75 -0.32 -9.02 -1.38
C GLU A 75 0.35 -7.65 -1.36
N VAL A 76 0.78 -7.24 -0.16
CA VAL A 76 1.54 -6.01 0.05
C VAL A 76 2.88 -6.39 0.66
N LEU A 77 3.96 -6.09 -0.06
CA LEU A 77 5.33 -6.35 0.39
C LEU A 77 6.09 -5.03 0.55
N SER A 78 7.07 -5.05 1.42
CA SER A 78 8.07 -3.99 1.54
C SER A 78 9.35 -4.34 0.80
N PHE A 79 10.14 -3.33 0.44
CA PHE A 79 11.47 -3.55 -0.15
C PHE A 79 12.38 -4.41 0.73
N GLY A 80 12.26 -4.32 2.06
CA GLY A 80 13.04 -5.14 2.99
C GLY A 80 12.68 -6.63 3.00
N GLU A 81 11.57 -7.02 2.38
CA GLU A 81 11.14 -8.42 2.25
C GLU A 81 11.65 -9.08 0.95
N ILE A 82 12.26 -8.30 0.05
CA ILE A 82 12.83 -8.82 -1.19
C ILE A 82 14.28 -9.19 -0.95
N ALA A 83 14.64 -10.44 -1.24
CA ALA A 83 16.02 -10.88 -1.16
C ALA A 83 16.88 -10.14 -2.20
N ASP A 84 18.07 -9.69 -1.81
CA ASP A 84 19.03 -8.95 -2.67
C ASP A 84 19.37 -9.65 -3.99
N SER A 85 19.25 -10.98 -4.02
CA SER A 85 19.47 -11.80 -5.22
C SER A 85 18.33 -11.75 -6.25
N LYS A 86 17.23 -11.05 -5.97
CA LYS A 86 16.04 -10.99 -6.81
C LYS A 86 15.86 -9.61 -7.41
N SER A 87 15.63 -9.56 -8.73
CA SER A 87 15.24 -8.36 -9.44
C SER A 87 13.72 -8.18 -9.39
N VAL A 88 13.26 -6.95 -9.14
CA VAL A 88 11.85 -6.58 -9.24
C VAL A 88 11.60 -5.86 -10.57
N ASN A 89 10.54 -6.24 -11.27
CA ASN A 89 10.02 -5.48 -12.39
C ASN A 89 8.80 -4.67 -11.96
N VAL A 90 8.89 -3.35 -11.99
CA VAL A 90 7.77 -2.46 -11.65
C VAL A 90 6.94 -2.23 -12.91
N ILE A 91 5.75 -2.82 -12.95
CA ILE A 91 4.82 -2.66 -14.08
C ILE A 91 3.96 -1.39 -13.98
N LYS A 92 3.83 -0.80 -12.78
CA LYS A 92 3.03 0.41 -12.53
C LYS A 92 3.40 1.09 -11.21
N THR A 93 3.26 2.42 -11.17
CA THR A 93 3.35 3.23 -9.94
C THR A 93 1.98 3.85 -9.61
N ILE A 94 1.62 3.80 -8.33
CA ILE A 94 0.38 4.35 -7.76
C ILE A 94 0.70 5.64 -7.04
#